data_AF-A0A830BV23-F1
#
_entry.id   AF-A0A830BV23-F1
#
_cell.length_a   1.000
_cell.length_b   1.000
_cell.length_c   1.000
_cell.angle_alpha   90.00
_cell.angle_beta   90.00
_cell.angle_gamma   90.00
#
_symmetry.space_group_name_H-M   'P 1'
#
loop_
_entity.id
_entity.type
_entity.pdbx_description
1 polymer ?
#
loop_
_entity_poly.entity_id
_entity_poly.type
_entity_poly.pdbx_seq_one_letter_code
_entity_poly.pdbx_strand_id
1 'polypeptide(L)'
;MNSLTERDVEKVEEVVLPNGIRYYELRVGGGATPRPGDLVVINVKGSVKGKNGDDQVFVDTFGKRALALVMGSRPYSKGICEGIESVLRNMKAGGKRRVIIPPSLGFGEEGADLGEGLQIPPMATLEYVIEVDRVSIAPA
;
A
#
# COMPACT_ATOMS: atom_id res chain seq x y z
N MET A 1 -6.79 0.15 32.58
CA MET A 1 -6.56 1.15 31.50
C MET A 1 -6.91 0.46 30.19
N ASN A 2 -8.14 0.64 29.69
CA ASN A 2 -8.59 0.00 28.45
C ASN A 2 -8.17 0.87 27.25
N SER A 3 -7.22 0.35 26.47
CA SER A 3 -6.82 0.93 25.19
C SER A 3 -7.98 0.81 24.20
N LEU A 4 -8.42 1.93 23.66
CA LEU A 4 -9.47 2.02 22.66
C LEU A 4 -8.91 1.70 21.27
N THR A 5 -9.69 0.94 20.51
CA THR A 5 -9.79 0.91 19.03
C THR A 5 -8.71 0.19 18.21
N GLU A 6 -8.63 -1.14 18.37
CA GLU A 6 -8.28 -2.03 17.25
C GLU A 6 -9.30 -3.17 17.22
N ARG A 7 -10.00 -3.35 16.07
CA ARG A 7 -10.83 -4.52 15.81
C ARG A 7 -10.22 -5.26 14.64
N ASP A 8 -9.69 -6.45 14.91
CA ASP A 8 -9.33 -7.39 13.86
C ASP A 8 -10.62 -7.91 13.21
N VAL A 9 -10.63 -7.98 11.88
CA VAL A 9 -11.85 -8.30 11.13
C VAL A 9 -12.06 -9.82 11.11
N GLU A 10 -13.13 -10.31 11.76
CA GLU A 10 -13.46 -11.74 11.82
C GLU A 10 -13.88 -12.34 10.45
N LYS A 11 -14.30 -11.50 9.50
CA LYS A 11 -14.71 -11.90 8.14
C LYS A 11 -14.04 -11.05 7.07
N VAL A 12 -13.05 -11.63 6.41
CA VAL A 12 -12.22 -10.97 5.40
C VAL A 12 -12.95 -10.94 4.05
N GLU A 13 -13.85 -9.97 3.87
CA GLU A 13 -14.58 -9.76 2.61
C GLU A 13 -13.76 -8.92 1.62
N GLU A 14 -13.83 -9.27 0.33
CA GLU A 14 -13.21 -8.48 -0.73
C GLU A 14 -14.05 -7.23 -1.03
N VAL A 15 -13.41 -6.07 -1.04
CA VAL A 15 -14.01 -4.81 -1.48
C VAL A 15 -13.37 -4.39 -2.80
N VAL A 16 -14.20 -4.10 -3.80
CA VAL A 16 -13.78 -3.63 -5.12
C VAL A 16 -14.04 -2.14 -5.25
N LEU A 17 -13.00 -1.37 -5.55
CA LEU A 17 -13.09 0.07 -5.79
C LEU A 17 -13.43 0.36 -7.27
N PRO A 18 -14.04 1.52 -7.58
CA PRO A 18 -14.38 1.90 -8.96
C PRO A 18 -13.19 1.94 -9.93
N ASN A 19 -11.97 2.14 -9.40
CA ASN A 19 -10.73 2.16 -10.17
C ASN A 19 -10.11 0.76 -10.36
N GLY A 20 -10.82 -0.30 -9.99
CA GLY A 20 -10.39 -1.70 -10.18
C GLY A 20 -9.48 -2.24 -9.08
N ILE A 21 -9.06 -1.42 -8.11
CA ILE A 21 -8.35 -1.91 -6.93
C ILE A 21 -9.29 -2.79 -6.12
N ARG A 22 -8.76 -3.92 -5.65
CA ARG A 22 -9.46 -4.78 -4.70
C ARG A 22 -8.69 -4.78 -3.38
N TYR A 23 -9.38 -4.86 -2.27
CA TYR A 23 -8.70 -5.02 -0.98
C TYR A 23 -9.52 -5.84 -0.01
N TYR A 24 -8.81 -6.33 0.99
CA TYR A 24 -9.33 -7.05 2.13
C TYR A 24 -8.94 -6.28 3.38
N GLU A 25 -9.94 -5.90 4.17
CA GLU A 25 -9.71 -5.21 5.43
C GLU A 25 -9.16 -6.22 6.45
N LEU A 26 -7.93 -5.99 6.91
CA LEU A 26 -7.30 -6.84 7.94
C LEU A 26 -7.51 -6.22 9.32
N ARG A 27 -7.38 -4.89 9.41
CA ARG A 27 -7.63 -4.11 10.62
C ARG A 27 -8.12 -2.71 10.25
N VAL A 28 -9.25 -2.30 10.82
CA VAL A 28 -9.75 -0.93 10.66
C VAL A 28 -9.06 -0.02 11.66
N GLY A 29 -8.40 1.03 11.18
CA GLY A 29 -7.76 2.04 12.02
C GLY A 29 -8.76 3.02 12.64
N GLY A 30 -8.43 3.60 13.79
CA GLY A 30 -9.24 4.61 14.48
C GLY A 30 -8.80 6.05 14.22
N GLY A 31 -7.63 6.27 13.63
CA GLY A 31 -7.02 7.60 13.54
C GLY A 31 -7.46 8.43 12.33
N ALA A 32 -6.64 9.45 12.03
CA ALA A 32 -6.86 10.36 10.92
C ALA A 32 -6.79 9.65 9.56
N THR A 33 -7.60 10.14 8.62
CA THR A 33 -7.57 9.72 7.21
C THR A 33 -6.64 10.66 6.43
N PRO A 34 -5.67 10.14 5.66
CA PRO A 34 -4.76 10.94 4.85
C PRO A 34 -5.47 11.90 3.87
N ARG A 35 -4.95 13.13 3.75
CA ARG A 35 -5.37 14.16 2.81
C ARG A 35 -4.21 14.63 1.94
N PRO A 36 -4.44 15.26 0.77
CA PRO A 36 -3.37 15.86 -0.02
C PRO A 36 -2.47 16.78 0.83
N GLY A 37 -1.16 16.62 0.70
CA GLY A 37 -0.16 17.34 1.50
C GLY A 37 0.19 16.66 2.83
N ASP A 38 -0.60 15.72 3.33
CA ASP A 38 -0.25 15.02 4.57
C ASP A 38 0.99 14.12 4.37
N LEU A 39 1.85 14.10 5.39
CA LEU A 39 2.93 13.13 5.54
C LEU A 39 2.36 11.84 6.16
N VAL A 40 2.39 10.74 5.42
CA VAL A 40 1.90 9.43 5.86
C VAL A 40 3.09 8.51 6.09
N VAL A 41 3.16 7.90 7.27
CA VAL A 41 4.13 6.85 7.60
C VAL A 41 3.42 5.51 7.47
N ILE A 42 3.98 4.61 6.64
CA ILE A 42 3.41 3.30 6.35
C ILE A 42 4.45 2.19 6.50
N ASN A 43 3.98 1.01 6.89
CA ASN A 43 4.65 -0.23 6.56
C ASN A 43 4.01 -0.85 5.33
N VAL A 44 4.84 -1.40 4.45
CA VAL A 44 4.40 -1.98 3.19
C VAL A 44 5.22 -3.22 2.85
N LYS A 45 4.52 -4.24 2.38
CA LYS A 45 5.09 -5.39 1.71
C LYS A 45 4.43 -5.52 0.36
N GLY A 46 5.20 -5.56 -0.72
CA GLY A 46 4.73 -5.67 -2.08
C GLY A 46 5.32 -6.89 -2.76
N SER A 47 4.46 -7.64 -3.45
CA SER A 47 4.83 -8.82 -4.21
C SER A 47 4.15 -8.86 -5.56
N VAL A 48 4.81 -9.51 -6.50
CA VAL A 48 4.32 -9.74 -7.86
C VAL A 48 4.53 -11.21 -8.22
N LYS A 49 3.67 -11.75 -9.09
CA LYS A 49 3.95 -13.05 -9.71
C LYS A 49 5.18 -12.93 -10.60
N GLY A 50 6.23 -13.65 -10.24
CA GLY A 50 7.45 -13.77 -11.03
C GLY A 50 7.21 -14.55 -12.32
N LYS A 51 8.21 -14.55 -13.21
CA LYS A 51 8.14 -15.23 -14.53
C LYS A 51 7.81 -16.72 -14.45
N ASN A 52 8.16 -17.37 -13.34
CA ASN A 52 7.94 -18.80 -13.12
C ASN A 52 6.61 -19.11 -12.39
N GLY A 53 5.82 -18.10 -12.05
CA GLY A 53 4.57 -18.23 -11.29
C GLY A 53 4.71 -18.09 -9.76
N ASP A 54 5.94 -18.10 -9.24
CA ASP A 54 6.23 -17.89 -7.82
C ASP A 54 6.02 -16.43 -7.41
N ASP A 55 5.66 -16.19 -6.15
CA ASP A 55 5.56 -14.83 -5.61
C ASP A 55 6.95 -14.25 -5.35
N GLN A 56 7.25 -13.13 -6.01
CA GLN A 56 8.48 -12.37 -5.79
C GLN A 56 8.15 -11.12 -4.96
N VAL A 57 8.71 -11.05 -3.75
CA VAL A 57 8.64 -9.84 -2.92
C VAL A 57 9.66 -8.83 -3.44
N PHE A 58 9.23 -7.61 -3.72
CA PHE A 58 10.08 -6.54 -4.23
C PHE A 58 10.20 -5.33 -3.29
N VAL A 59 9.35 -5.26 -2.27
CA VAL A 59 9.45 -4.29 -1.17
C VAL A 59 8.93 -4.94 0.10
N ASP A 60 9.65 -4.78 1.22
CA ASP A 60 9.19 -5.21 2.54
C ASP A 60 9.84 -4.34 3.62
N THR A 61 9.03 -3.49 4.25
CA THR A 61 9.45 -2.60 5.33
C THR A 61 9.09 -3.12 6.71
N PHE A 62 8.33 -4.22 6.82
CA PHE A 62 7.95 -4.77 8.12
C PHE A 62 9.19 -5.27 8.86
N GLY A 63 9.34 -4.88 10.13
CA GLY A 63 10.55 -5.16 10.92
C GLY A 63 11.81 -4.43 10.45
N LYS A 64 11.67 -3.48 9.51
CA LYS A 64 12.74 -2.61 9.01
C LYS A 64 12.32 -1.14 9.18
N ARG A 65 12.91 -0.24 8.39
CA ARG A 65 12.55 1.18 8.37
C ARG A 65 11.24 1.39 7.62
N ALA A 66 10.24 1.95 8.29
CA ALA A 66 8.98 2.37 7.70
C ALA A 66 9.20 3.41 6.59
N LEU A 67 8.28 3.43 5.62
CA LEU A 67 8.29 4.39 4.52
C LEU A 67 7.49 5.63 4.91
N ALA A 68 7.99 6.82 4.55
CA ALA A 68 7.23 8.05 4.64
C ALA A 68 6.96 8.60 3.23
N LEU A 69 5.73 9.00 2.95
CA LEU A 69 5.33 9.64 1.70
C LEU A 69 4.44 10.86 1.97
N VAL A 70 4.49 11.85 1.08
CA VAL A 70 3.57 12.99 1.10
C VAL A 70 2.46 12.74 0.08
N MET A 71 1.21 12.79 0.53
CA MET A 71 0.04 12.54 -0.31
C MET A 71 -0.02 13.56 -1.46
N GLY A 72 -0.13 13.07 -2.69
CA GLY A 72 -0.15 13.92 -3.90
C GLY A 72 1.22 14.37 -4.39
N SER A 73 2.32 13.92 -3.77
CA SER A 73 3.67 14.20 -4.25
C SER A 73 4.22 13.06 -5.14
N ARG A 74 5.11 13.42 -6.07
CA ARG A 74 5.82 12.54 -6.99
C ARG A 74 7.27 13.04 -7.15
N PRO A 75 8.23 12.19 -7.59
CA PRO A 75 8.08 10.76 -7.87
C PRO A 75 7.89 9.93 -6.59
N TYR A 76 7.35 8.72 -6.73
CA TYR A 76 7.23 7.78 -5.63
C TYR A 76 8.57 7.11 -5.31
N SER A 77 8.71 6.63 -4.08
CA SER A 77 9.82 5.75 -3.71
C SER A 77 9.78 4.44 -4.50
N LYS A 78 10.94 3.78 -4.64
CA LYS A 78 11.04 2.48 -5.32
C LYS A 78 10.06 1.46 -4.74
N GLY A 79 9.39 0.71 -5.61
CA GLY A 79 8.40 -0.29 -5.22
C GLY A 79 7.03 0.28 -4.81
N ILE A 80 6.85 1.61 -4.89
CA ILE A 80 5.58 2.29 -4.59
C ILE A 80 4.95 2.80 -5.87
N CYS A 81 3.64 2.61 -6.00
CA CYS A 81 2.84 2.97 -7.18
C CYS A 81 1.60 3.80 -6.80
N GLU A 82 0.92 4.33 -7.81
CA GLU A 82 -0.25 5.19 -7.64
C GLU A 82 -1.42 4.51 -6.93
N GLY A 83 -1.58 3.20 -7.13
CA GLY A 83 -2.63 2.42 -6.47
C GLY A 83 -2.49 2.42 -4.94
N ILE A 84 -1.26 2.48 -4.41
CA ILE A 84 -1.04 2.59 -2.95
C ILE A 84 -1.63 3.90 -2.43
N GLU A 85 -1.33 5.02 -3.08
CA GLU A 85 -1.90 6.32 -2.67
C GLU A 85 -3.43 6.34 -2.79
N SER A 86 -3.98 5.71 -3.84
CA SER A 86 -5.43 5.56 -4.02
C SER A 86 -6.09 4.83 -2.84
N VAL A 87 -5.43 3.80 -2.31
CA VAL A 87 -5.90 3.08 -1.11
C VAL A 87 -5.70 3.92 0.15
N LEU A 88 -4.60 4.64 0.29
CA LEU A 88 -4.36 5.45 1.49
C LEU A 88 -5.47 6.50 1.71
N ARG A 89 -6.06 7.03 0.64
CA ARG A 89 -7.18 8.00 0.71
C ARG A 89 -8.43 7.47 1.41
N ASN A 90 -8.61 6.15 1.51
CA ASN A 90 -9.73 5.54 2.22
C ASN A 90 -9.29 4.62 3.37
N MET A 91 -8.05 4.77 3.84
CA MET A 91 -7.54 4.17 5.08
C MET A 91 -7.53 5.18 6.23
N LYS A 92 -7.35 4.67 7.45
CA LYS A 92 -7.14 5.45 8.67
C LYS A 92 -5.82 5.05 9.30
N ALA A 93 -5.17 5.95 10.03
CA ALA A 93 -4.05 5.58 10.89
C ALA A 93 -4.44 4.45 11.85
N GLY A 94 -3.55 3.48 12.03
CA GLY A 94 -3.79 2.17 12.64
C GLY A 94 -4.36 1.11 11.69
N GLY A 95 -4.80 1.49 10.48
CA GLY A 95 -5.43 0.56 9.54
C GLY A 95 -4.42 -0.36 8.84
N LYS A 96 -4.85 -1.57 8.51
CA LYS A 96 -4.05 -2.57 7.78
C LYS A 96 -4.89 -3.29 6.74
N ARG A 97 -4.40 -3.36 5.50
CA ARG A 97 -5.09 -3.99 4.37
C ARG A 97 -4.18 -4.89 3.56
N ARG A 98 -4.75 -5.95 3.00
CA ARG A 98 -4.21 -6.64 1.83
C ARG A 98 -4.88 -6.04 0.59
N VAL A 99 -4.11 -5.67 -0.41
CA VAL A 99 -4.56 -4.90 -1.58
C VAL A 99 -4.06 -5.57 -2.84
N ILE A 100 -4.93 -5.65 -3.85
CA ILE A 100 -4.61 -6.08 -5.19
C ILE A 100 -4.76 -4.88 -6.11
N ILE A 101 -3.66 -4.45 -6.72
CA ILE A 101 -3.57 -3.27 -7.57
C ILE A 101 -3.49 -3.71 -9.03
N PRO A 102 -4.42 -3.25 -9.90
CA PRO A 102 -4.36 -3.56 -11.32
C PRO A 102 -3.18 -2.85 -11.99
N PRO A 103 -2.70 -3.34 -13.15
CA PRO A 103 -1.49 -2.80 -13.78
C PRO A 103 -1.57 -1.31 -14.12
N SER A 104 -2.77 -0.82 -14.47
CA SER A 104 -3.05 0.58 -14.80
C SER A 104 -2.80 1.56 -13.65
N LEU A 105 -2.77 1.07 -12.39
CA LEU A 105 -2.45 1.84 -11.19
C LEU A 105 -1.14 1.36 -10.54
N GLY A 106 -0.46 0.41 -11.18
CA GLY A 106 0.82 -0.16 -10.78
C GLY A 106 1.97 0.44 -11.59
N PHE A 107 2.73 -0.43 -12.26
CA PHE A 107 3.87 -0.05 -13.11
C PHE A 107 3.56 -0.14 -14.63
N GLY A 108 2.29 -0.29 -15.00
CA GLY A 108 1.82 -0.16 -16.38
C GLY A 108 2.42 -1.16 -17.37
N GLU A 109 2.42 -0.79 -18.64
CA GLU A 109 2.88 -1.61 -19.76
C GLU A 109 4.39 -1.80 -19.78
N GLU A 110 5.16 -0.91 -19.17
CA GLU A 110 6.62 -0.99 -19.16
C GLU A 110 7.13 -1.89 -18.02
N GLY A 111 6.35 -2.04 -16.95
CA GLY A 111 6.83 -2.65 -15.72
C GLY A 111 7.84 -1.74 -15.00
N ALA A 112 8.72 -2.32 -14.19
CA ALA A 112 9.75 -1.54 -13.52
C ALA A 112 11.00 -2.37 -13.21
N ASP A 113 12.17 -1.76 -13.40
CA ASP A 113 13.42 -2.23 -12.83
C ASP A 113 13.66 -1.52 -11.49
N LEU A 114 13.62 -2.28 -10.39
CA LEU A 114 13.82 -1.74 -9.05
C LEU A 114 15.30 -1.79 -8.61
N GLY A 115 16.16 -2.44 -9.40
CA GLY A 115 17.55 -2.76 -9.09
C GLY A 115 17.69 -4.09 -8.37
N GLU A 116 18.94 -4.51 -8.13
CA GLU A 116 19.29 -5.75 -7.41
C GLU A 116 18.66 -7.04 -8.00
N GLY A 117 18.35 -7.03 -9.30
CA GLY A 117 17.71 -8.15 -10.00
C GLY A 117 16.20 -8.26 -9.75
N LEU A 118 15.58 -7.28 -9.07
CA LEU A 118 14.14 -7.21 -8.88
C LEU A 118 13.50 -6.47 -10.05
N GLN A 119 12.75 -7.21 -10.86
CA GLN A 119 12.01 -6.68 -12.00
C GLN A 119 10.52 -6.96 -11.83
N ILE A 120 9.72 -5.91 -11.95
CA ILE A 120 8.28 -6.01 -12.07
C ILE A 120 7.95 -6.17 -13.56
N PRO A 121 7.26 -7.25 -13.97
CA PRO A 121 6.89 -7.46 -15.36
C PRO A 121 5.94 -6.36 -15.90
N PRO A 122 5.98 -6.09 -17.21
CA PRO A 122 4.90 -5.44 -17.94
C PRO A 122 3.52 -5.96 -17.56
N MET A 123 2.54 -5.07 -17.43
CA MET A 123 1.14 -5.40 -17.16
C MET A 123 0.93 -6.26 -15.90
N ALA A 124 1.84 -6.19 -14.94
CA ALA A 124 1.74 -6.97 -13.72
C ALA A 124 0.63 -6.46 -12.78
N THR A 125 -0.19 -7.39 -12.29
CA THR A 125 -1.05 -7.15 -11.12
C THR A 125 -0.20 -7.31 -9.86
N LEU A 126 -0.30 -6.34 -8.95
CA LEU A 126 0.53 -6.29 -7.75
C LEU A 126 -0.31 -6.63 -6.53
N GLU A 127 0.28 -7.35 -5.59
CA GLU A 127 -0.29 -7.57 -4.27
C GLU A 127 0.53 -6.79 -3.23
N TYR A 128 -0.17 -6.06 -2.36
CA TYR A 128 0.44 -5.34 -1.26
C TYR A 128 -0.23 -5.67 0.07
N VAL A 129 0.55 -5.70 1.15
CA VAL A 129 0.06 -5.53 2.52
C VAL A 129 0.52 -4.15 2.99
N ILE A 130 -0.43 -3.30 3.35
CA ILE A 130 -0.19 -1.91 3.74
C ILE A 130 -0.71 -1.71 5.16
N GLU A 131 0.11 -1.11 6.02
CA GLU A 131 -0.28 -0.66 7.35
C GLU A 131 0.03 0.82 7.49
N VAL A 132 -0.95 1.62 7.91
CA VAL A 132 -0.76 3.05 8.18
C VAL A 132 -0.41 3.23 9.64
N ASP A 133 0.84 3.58 9.91
CA ASP A 133 1.31 3.85 11.27
C ASP A 133 0.82 5.24 11.74
N ARG A 134 1.07 6.27 10.93
CA ARG A 134 0.77 7.66 11.31
C ARG A 134 0.39 8.53 10.13
N VAL A 135 -0.48 9.51 10.40
CA VAL A 135 -0.81 10.62 9.49
C VAL A 135 -0.44 11.95 10.14
N SER A 136 0.56 12.60 9.56
CA SER A 136 1.10 13.94 9.79
C SER A 136 0.46 15.04 8.93
N ILE A 137 -0.10 16.11 9.48
CA ILE A 137 -0.27 17.33 8.67
C ILE A 137 1.14 17.85 8.39
N ALA A 138 1.54 17.93 7.11
CA ALA A 138 2.81 18.56 6.79
C ALA A 138 2.71 20.05 7.13
N PRO A 139 3.70 20.62 7.84
CA PRO A 139 3.71 22.06 8.06
C PRO A 139 3.75 22.77 6.71
N ALA A 140 2.90 23.79 6.56
CA ALA A 140 2.84 24.66 5.39
C ALA A 140 4.14 25.45 5.20
#